data_AF-A0A8S1DJY6-F1
#
_entry.id   AF-A0A8S1DJY6-F1
#
_cell.length_a   1.000
_cell.length_b   1.000
_cell.length_c   1.000
_cell.angle_alpha   90.00
_cell.angle_beta   90.00
_cell.angle_gamma   90.00
#
_symmetry.space_group_name_H-M   'P 1'
#
loop_
_entity.id
_entity.type
_entity.pdbx_description
1 polymer ?
#
loop_
_entity_poly.entity_id
_entity_poly.type
_entity_poly.pdbx_seq_one_letter_code
_entity_poly.pdbx_strand_id
1 'polypeptide(L)' 'MYAPKVGIIKEAVLKQVVEKFATYEDYLDSLITKMDVYYLEDIAVARQLVELGVINHLFSATIPRTLFDARKKLARHR' A
#
# COMPACT_ATOMS: atom_id res chain seq x y z
N MET A 1 1.72 -12.81 28.36
CA MET A 1 2.72 -12.29 27.40
C MET A 1 2.22 -12.57 25.99
N TYR A 2 1.62 -11.59 25.31
CA TYR A 2 1.22 -11.71 23.91
C TYR A 2 2.22 -10.92 23.07
N ALA A 3 3.29 -11.58 22.61
CA ALA A 3 4.18 -11.01 21.58
C ALA A 3 3.57 -11.32 20.20
N PRO A 4 3.55 -10.36 19.27
CA PRO A 4 2.38 -10.17 18.41
C PRO A 4 2.45 -10.97 17.11
N LYS A 5 1.38 -11.73 16.80
CA LYS A 5 1.13 -12.28 15.45
C LYS A 5 1.08 -11.20 14.34
N VAL A 6 0.99 -9.92 14.73
CA VAL A 6 0.95 -8.75 13.84
C VAL A 6 2.21 -8.62 12.96
N GLY A 7 3.39 -9.02 13.45
CA GLY A 7 4.63 -8.93 12.67
C GLY A 7 4.68 -9.89 11.48
N ILE A 8 4.16 -11.11 11.66
CA ILE A 8 4.12 -12.16 10.61
C ILE A 8 3.10 -11.78 9.51
N ILE A 9 1.97 -11.19 9.89
CA ILE A 9 0.92 -10.78 8.95
C ILE A 9 1.43 -9.68 8.01
N LYS A 10 2.20 -8.71 8.52
CA LYS A 10 2.71 -7.60 7.70
C LYS A 10 3.70 -8.05 6.62
N GLU A 11 4.59 -9.02 6.90
CA GLU A 11 5.57 -9.50 5.92
C GLU A 11 4.91 -10.33 4.81
N ALA A 12 3.95 -11.19 5.16
CA ALA A 12 3.22 -11.96 4.16
C ALA A 12 2.40 -11.05 3.23
N VAL A 13 1.73 -10.04 3.79
CA VAL A 13 1.00 -9.02 3.02
C VAL A 13 1.95 -8.21 2.15
N LEU A 14 3.10 -7.78 2.67
CA LEU A 14 4.12 -7.07 1.89
C LEU A 14 4.56 -7.88 0.68
N LYS A 15 4.86 -9.18 0.87
CA LYS A 15 5.25 -10.06 -0.23
C LYS A 15 4.16 -10.14 -1.30
N GLN A 16 2.91 -10.37 -0.90
CA GLN A 16 1.77 -10.44 -1.83
C GLN A 16 1.59 -9.14 -2.62
N VAL A 17 1.69 -7.99 -1.95
CA VAL A 17 1.57 -6.66 -2.58
C VAL A 17 2.69 -6.44 -3.61
N VAL A 18 3.94 -6.75 -3.24
CA VAL A 18 5.10 -6.58 -4.12
C VAL A 18 5.08 -7.53 -5.33
N GLU A 19 4.49 -8.72 -5.20
CA GLU A 19 4.28 -9.65 -6.30
C GLU A 19 3.12 -9.21 -7.21
N LYS A 20 2.03 -8.70 -6.64
CA LYS A 20 0.80 -8.34 -7.37
C LYS A 20 0.93 -7.04 -8.17
N PHE A 21 1.65 -6.04 -7.68
CA PHE A 21 1.69 -4.71 -8.29
C PHE A 21 3.06 -4.41 -8.90
N ALA A 22 3.08 -3.83 -10.12
CA ALA A 22 4.32 -3.56 -10.83
C ALA A 22 5.03 -2.33 -10.25
N THR A 23 4.27 -1.27 -10.01
CA THR A 23 4.72 -0.01 -9.41
C THR A 23 4.02 0.25 -8.07
N TYR A 24 4.53 1.22 -7.30
CA TYR A 24 3.89 1.63 -6.06
C TYR A 24 2.60 2.40 -6.35
N GLU A 25 2.55 3.12 -7.46
CA GLU A 25 1.38 3.83 -7.97
C GLU A 25 0.25 2.86 -8.31
N ASP A 26 0.55 1.70 -8.92
CA ASP A 26 -0.46 0.65 -9.16
C ASP A 26 -1.05 0.11 -7.84
N TYR A 27 -0.22 0.03 -6.79
CA TYR A 27 -0.68 -0.36 -5.47
C TYR A 27 -1.58 0.71 -4.85
N LEU A 28 -1.18 1.99 -4.89
CA LEU A 28 -2.00 3.10 -4.38
C LEU A 28 -3.34 3.20 -5.14
N ASP A 29 -3.34 3.04 -6.46
CA ASP A 29 -4.55 3.04 -7.28
C ASP A 29 -5.51 1.92 -6.89
N SER A 30 -4.99 0.77 -6.48
CA SER A 30 -5.82 -0.35 -6.02
C SER A 30 -6.57 -0.07 -4.70
N LEU A 31 -6.13 0.95 -3.95
CA LEU A 31 -6.73 1.39 -2.69
C LEU A 31 -7.70 2.56 -2.87
N ILE A 32 -7.73 3.18 -4.05
CA ILE A 32 -8.57 4.34 -4.36
C ILE A 32 -9.90 3.84 -4.92
N THR A 33 -11.01 4.30 -4.33
CA THR A 33 -12.36 4.01 -4.81
C THR A 33 -12.82 5.05 -5.82
N LYS A 34 -13.87 4.72 -6.58
CA LYS A 34 -14.51 5.70 -7.48
C LYS A 34 -15.10 6.90 -6.72
N MET A 35 -15.52 6.71 -5.47
CA MET A 35 -16.05 7.81 -4.65
C MET A 35 -14.94 8.78 -4.24
N ASP A 36 -13.74 8.27 -3.94
CA ASP A 36 -12.58 9.11 -3.64
C ASP A 36 -12.25 10.03 -4.82
N VAL A 37 -12.20 9.46 -6.03
CA VAL A 37 -11.96 10.24 -7.26
C VAL A 37 -13.13 11.17 -7.56
N TYR A 38 -14.37 10.76 -7.30
CA TYR A 38 -15.54 11.62 -7.50
C TYR A 38 -15.51 12.87 -6.61
N TYR A 39 -15.13 12.74 -5.33
CA TYR A 39 -15.08 13.88 -4.42
C TYR A 39 -13.82 14.74 -4.58
N LEU A 40 -12.70 14.13 -4.96
CA LEU A 40 -11.43 14.84 -5.09
C LEU A 40 -11.19 15.37 -6.50
N GLU A 41 -11.94 14.87 -7.49
CA GLU A 41 -11.83 15.15 -8.94
C GLU A 41 -10.46 14.84 -9.56
N ASP A 42 -9.46 14.50 -8.74
CA ASP A 42 -8.08 14.22 -9.13
C ASP A 42 -7.55 12.96 -8.42
N ILE A 43 -7.17 11.97 -9.24
CA ILE A 43 -6.58 10.71 -8.77
C ILE A 43 -5.22 10.92 -8.10
N ALA A 44 -4.45 11.94 -8.49
CA ALA A 44 -3.16 12.24 -7.87
C ALA A 44 -3.32 12.71 -6.42
N VAL A 45 -4.36 13.51 -6.13
CA VAL A 45 -4.71 13.92 -4.78
C VAL A 45 -5.17 12.73 -3.95
N ALA A 46 -6.00 11.84 -4.53
CA ALA A 46 -6.43 10.62 -3.86
C ALA A 46 -5.24 9.72 -3.47
N ARG A 47 -4.24 9.56 -4.35
CA ARG A 47 -3.01 8.81 -4.04
C ARG A 47 -2.28 9.38 -2.82
N GLN A 48 -2.11 10.69 -2.76
CA GLN A 48 -1.44 11.35 -1.63
C GLN A 48 -2.20 11.11 -0.31
N LEU A 49 -3.52 11.23 -0.34
CA LEU A 49 -4.34 11.03 0.85
C LEU A 49 -4.39 9.56 1.31
N VAL A 50 -4.35 8.60 0.38
CA VAL A 50 -4.21 7.16 0.69
C VAL A 50 -2.84 6.86 1.30
N GLU A 51 -1.78 7.45 0.75
CA GLU A 51 -0.41 7.28 1.26
C GLU A 51 -0.27 7.85 2.68
N LEU A 52 -0.95 8.96 2.97
CA LEU A 52 -1.06 9.55 4.32
C LEU A 52 -2.02 8.79 5.24
N GLY A 53 -2.80 7.83 4.72
CA GLY A 53 -3.76 7.04 5.49
C GLY A 53 -5.05 7.78 5.87
N VAL A 54 -5.39 8.87 5.18
CA VAL A 54 -6.50 9.77 5.53
C VAL A 54 -7.85 9.31 4.97
N ILE A 55 -7.87 8.80 3.73
CA ILE A 55 -9.12 8.44 3.04
C ILE A 55 -9.36 6.92 2.92
N ASN A 56 -8.39 6.10 3.35
CA ASN A 56 -8.49 4.65 3.21
C ASN A 56 -9.41 4.03 4.28
N HIS A 57 -10.40 3.24 3.85
CA HIS A 57 -11.36 2.55 4.70
C HIS A 57 -10.77 1.37 5.48
N LEU A 58 -9.59 0.87 5.08
CA LEU A 58 -8.85 -0.15 5.82
C LEU A 58 -7.89 0.53 6.80
N PHE A 59 -8.28 0.52 8.07
CA PHE A 59 -7.51 1.00 9.22
C PHE A 59 -6.28 0.10 9.48
N SER A 60 -5.36 0.03 8.53
CA SER A 60 -4.09 -0.68 8.64
C SER A 60 -3.11 0.02 7.72
N ALA A 61 -2.29 0.88 8.32
CA ALA A 61 -1.12 1.56 7.77
C ALA A 61 -0.71 1.05 6.37
N THR A 62 -0.96 1.90 5.36
CA THR A 62 -0.43 1.73 4.00
C THR A 62 1.05 1.32 4.06
N ILE A 63 1.45 0.35 3.24
CA ILE A 63 2.86 -0.05 3.18
C ILE A 63 3.68 1.16 2.73
N PRO A 64 4.69 1.61 3.49
CA PRO A 64 5.50 2.76 3.09
C PRO A 64 6.23 2.50 1.78
N ARG A 65 6.35 3.52 0.92
CA ARG A 65 7.09 3.46 -0.35
C ARG A 65 8.48 2.86 -0.19
N THR A 66 9.23 3.31 0.82
CA THR A 66 10.60 2.82 1.10
C THR A 66 10.66 1.30 1.30
N LEU A 67 9.65 0.72 1.96
CA LEU A 67 9.56 -0.71 2.21
C LEU A 67 9.16 -1.47 0.94
N PHE A 68 8.20 -0.94 0.18
CA PHE A 68 7.79 -1.52 -1.11
C PHE A 68 8.96 -1.57 -2.09
N ASP A 69 9.66 -0.46 -2.28
CA ASP A 69 10.77 -0.35 -3.22
C ASP A 69 11.95 -1.24 -2.84
N ALA A 70 12.31 -1.26 -1.55
CA ALA A 70 13.35 -2.15 -1.04
C ALA A 70 13.02 -3.61 -1.35
N ARG A 71 11.77 -4.03 -1.09
CA ARG A 71 11.34 -5.41 -1.33
C ARG A 71 11.27 -5.76 -2.81
N LYS A 72 10.82 -4.83 -3.67
CA LYS A 72 10.78 -5.01 -5.12
C LYS A 72 12.18 -5.11 -5.71
N LYS A 73 13.14 -4.33 -5.22
CA LYS A 73 14.55 -4.43 -5.60
C LYS A 73 15.13 -5.80 -5.27
N LEU A 74 14.88 -6.30 -4.05
CA LEU A 74 15.31 -7.64 -3.64
C LEU A 74 14.67 -8.74 -4.49
N ALA A 75 13.40 -8.60 -4.86
CA ALA A 75 12.71 -9.58 -5.72
C ALA A 75 13.25 -9.62 -7.15
N ARG A 76 13.76 -8.50 -7.69
CA ARG A 76 14.38 -8.43 -9.03
C ARG A 76 15.80 -8.99 -9.10
N HIS A 77 16.49 -9.11 -7.96
CA HIS A 77 17.86 -9.63 -7.88
C HIS A 77 17.94 -11.13 -7.57
N ARG A 78 16.83 -11.86 -7.70
CA ARG A 78 16.72 -13.29 -7.38
C ARG A 78 16.44 -14.08 -8.65
#